data_AF-A0A8S2RMJ7-F1
#
_entry.id   AF-A0A8S2RMJ7-F1
#
_cell.length_a   1.000
_cell.length_b   1.000
_cell.length_c   1.000
_cell.angle_alpha   90.00
_cell.angle_beta   90.00
_cell.angle_gamma   90.00
#
_symmetry.space_group_name_H-M   'P 1'
#
loop_
_entity.id
_entity.type
_entity.pdbx_description
1 polymer ?
#
loop_
_entity_poly.entity_id
_entity_poly.type
_entity_poly.pdbx_seq_one_letter_code
_entity_poly.pdbx_strand_id
1 'polypeptide(L)'
;NAFVQNQNGNLFSRIYRHPLIQGYSLPYEVGHVKLVHSDWLRSALIRAVCYCSSGEDFNLERIYLELTCLTNGYSLRFVETHVQHFLNFFHLHPMRYSRDQIMYNKFRHNWFNYIKMQHELSDQLQQ
;
A
#
# COMPACT_ATOMS: atom_id res chain seq x y z
N ASN A 1 -8.31 -5.47 17.59
CA ASN A 1 -8.91 -4.25 18.19
C ASN A 1 -7.89 -3.15 18.32
N ALA A 2 -8.11 -2.01 17.65
CA ALA A 2 -7.31 -0.80 17.80
C ALA A 2 -8.16 0.25 18.53
N PHE A 3 -7.64 0.76 19.64
CA PHE A 3 -8.24 1.87 20.38
C PHE A 3 -7.55 3.15 19.94
N VAL A 4 -8.30 4.18 19.56
CA VAL A 4 -7.76 5.48 19.17
C VAL A 4 -8.43 6.55 20.03
N GLN A 5 -7.63 7.40 20.66
CA GLN A 5 -8.06 8.49 21.52
C GLN A 5 -7.32 9.77 21.16
N ASN A 6 -8.05 10.87 21.01
CA ASN A 6 -7.46 12.19 20.91
C ASN A 6 -7.33 12.79 22.31
N GLN A 7 -6.10 13.09 22.75
CA GLN A 7 -5.83 13.81 23.99
C GLN A 7 -5.13 15.13 23.64
N ASN A 8 -5.84 16.24 23.84
CA ASN A 8 -5.34 17.61 23.62
C ASN A 8 -4.75 17.85 22.21
N GLY A 9 -5.39 17.30 21.18
CA GLY A 9 -4.95 17.43 19.78
C GLY A 9 -3.96 16.36 19.34
N ASN A 10 -3.50 15.50 20.25
CA ASN A 10 -2.61 14.39 19.92
C ASN A 10 -3.40 13.08 19.84
N LEU A 11 -3.28 12.37 18.72
CA LEU A 11 -3.89 11.06 18.51
C LEU A 11 -3.01 9.97 19.14
N PHE A 12 -3.55 9.30 20.15
CA PHE A 12 -2.99 8.13 20.79
C PHE A 12 -3.69 6.89 20.28
N SER A 13 -2.94 5.89 19.82
CA SER A 13 -3.51 4.60 19.46
C SER A 13 -2.88 3.46 20.26
N ARG A 14 -3.71 2.53 20.70
CA ARG A 14 -3.29 1.29 21.36
C ARG A 14 -3.82 0.12 20.52
N ILE A 15 -2.91 -0.57 19.86
CA ILE A 15 -3.22 -1.75 19.05
C ILE A 15 -3.04 -2.98 19.92
N TYR A 16 -4.10 -3.76 20.11
CA TYR A 16 -4.02 -5.06 20.78
C TYR A 16 -3.07 -5.98 20.00
N ARG A 17 -2.03 -6.49 20.65
CA ARG A 17 -1.01 -7.36 20.06
C ARG A 17 -1.32 -8.83 20.39
N HIS A 18 -1.50 -9.66 19.37
CA HIS A 18 -1.50 -11.11 19.55
C HIS A 18 -0.05 -11.63 19.39
N PRO A 19 0.53 -12.34 20.39
CA PRO A 19 1.95 -12.72 20.37
C PRO A 19 2.38 -13.59 19.17
N LEU A 20 1.43 -14.29 18.55
CA LEU A 20 1.65 -15.26 17.48
C LEU A 20 1.48 -14.70 16.05
N ILE A 21 1.00 -13.46 15.90
CA ILE A 21 0.71 -12.85 14.59
C ILE A 21 1.66 -11.65 14.43
N GLN A 22 2.54 -11.77 13.44
CA GLN A 22 3.66 -10.89 13.09
C GLN A 22 3.56 -9.44 13.62
N GLY A 23 4.62 -9.00 14.31
CA GLY A 23 4.71 -7.65 14.87
C GLY A 23 4.70 -6.58 13.78
N TYR A 24 3.70 -5.69 13.81
CA TYR A 24 3.73 -4.48 13.02
C TYR A 24 4.85 -3.56 13.55
N SER A 25 5.91 -3.41 12.76
CA SER A 25 6.95 -2.43 13.02
C SER A 25 6.45 -1.03 12.67
N LEU A 26 6.47 -0.12 13.65
CA LEU A 26 6.20 1.28 13.41
C LEU A 26 7.39 1.88 12.64
N PRO A 27 7.16 2.72 11.62
CA PRO A 27 8.21 3.25 10.73
C PRO A 27 9.32 4.03 11.43
N TYR A 28 9.10 4.46 12.68
CA TYR A 28 10.02 5.30 13.44
C TYR A 28 10.90 4.53 14.45
N GLU A 29 10.62 3.25 14.72
CA GLU A 29 11.36 2.48 15.75
C GLU A 29 12.40 1.52 15.16
N VAL A 30 12.46 1.34 13.84
CA VAL A 30 13.34 0.33 13.23
C VAL A 30 14.61 0.99 12.71
N GLY A 31 15.76 0.63 13.29
CA GLY A 31 17.11 1.07 12.89
C GLY A 31 17.52 0.74 11.43
N HIS A 32 16.62 0.14 10.65
CA HIS A 32 16.76 -0.10 9.21
C HIS A 32 15.65 0.61 8.44
N VAL A 33 15.71 1.94 8.44
CA VAL A 33 14.92 2.89 7.65
C VAL A 33 14.59 2.30 6.26
N LYS A 34 15.58 1.78 5.52
CA LYS A 34 15.38 1.28 4.14
C LYS A 34 14.36 0.15 3.97
N LEU A 35 14.25 -0.80 4.90
CA LEU A 35 13.35 -1.96 4.78
C LEU A 35 11.89 -1.62 5.13
N VAL A 36 11.69 -0.79 6.16
CA VAL A 36 10.32 -0.40 6.56
C VAL A 36 9.69 0.52 5.51
N HIS A 37 10.52 1.30 4.80
CA HIS A 37 10.03 2.22 3.79
C HIS A 37 9.77 1.57 2.42
N SER A 38 10.41 0.44 2.09
CA SER A 38 10.04 -0.35 0.90
C SER A 38 8.63 -0.93 1.03
N ASP A 39 8.30 -1.42 2.23
CA ASP A 39 6.95 -1.92 2.51
C ASP A 39 5.94 -0.78 2.54
N TRP A 40 6.32 0.39 3.06
CA TRP A 40 5.45 1.57 3.06
C TRP A 40 5.01 1.96 1.65
N LEU A 41 5.92 2.10 0.69
CA LEU A 41 5.56 2.53 -0.67
C LEU A 41 4.64 1.51 -1.34
N ARG A 42 4.94 0.22 -1.19
CA ARG A 42 4.07 -0.85 -1.69
C ARG A 42 2.68 -0.79 -1.07
N SER A 43 2.60 -0.69 0.27
CA SER A 43 1.33 -0.57 0.99
C SER A 43 0.57 0.68 0.58
N ALA A 44 1.23 1.82 0.39
CA ALA A 44 0.61 3.06 -0.04
C ALA A 44 0.02 2.94 -1.45
N LEU A 45 0.73 2.27 -2.38
CA LEU A 45 0.24 1.99 -3.73
C LEU A 45 -0.97 1.05 -3.70
N ILE A 46 -0.92 -0.03 -2.91
CA ILE A 46 -2.07 -0.95 -2.74
C ILE A 46 -3.29 -0.19 -2.21
N ARG A 47 -3.06 0.62 -1.17
CA ARG A 47 -4.06 1.48 -0.56
C ARG A 47 -4.65 2.36 -1.69
N ALA A 48 -3.84 3.02 -2.52
CA ALA A 48 -4.30 3.88 -3.63
C ALA A 48 -5.33 3.21 -4.54
N VAL A 49 -5.12 1.94 -4.91
CA VAL A 49 -6.06 1.16 -5.73
C VAL A 49 -7.44 1.03 -5.07
N CYS A 50 -7.47 0.91 -3.74
CA CYS A 50 -8.71 0.69 -3.00
C CYS A 50 -9.63 1.92 -3.04
N TYR A 51 -9.11 3.14 -2.88
CA TYR A 51 -9.93 4.37 -2.83
C TYR A 51 -9.97 5.17 -4.14
N CYS A 52 -8.98 5.06 -5.02
CA CYS A 52 -9.06 5.72 -6.32
C CYS A 52 -10.06 4.96 -7.20
N SER A 53 -11.16 5.62 -7.55
CA SER A 53 -12.18 5.07 -8.46
C SER A 53 -11.80 5.25 -9.93
N SER A 54 -10.97 6.25 -10.25
CA SER A 54 -10.45 6.47 -11.59
C SER A 54 -8.96 6.15 -11.72
N GLY A 55 -8.55 5.74 -12.92
CA GLY A 55 -7.14 5.53 -13.24
C GLY A 55 -6.34 6.84 -13.21
N GLU A 56 -6.99 7.97 -13.48
CA GLU A 56 -6.37 9.29 -13.37
C GLU A 56 -6.07 9.64 -11.90
N ASP A 57 -7.04 9.46 -10.99
CA ASP A 57 -6.83 9.70 -9.56
C ASP A 57 -5.73 8.79 -9.01
N PHE A 58 -5.71 7.52 -9.44
CA PHE A 58 -4.65 6.59 -9.08
C PHE A 58 -3.27 7.06 -9.59
N ASN A 59 -3.19 7.55 -10.82
CA ASN A 59 -1.94 8.07 -11.38
C ASN A 59 -1.47 9.32 -10.64
N LEU A 60 -2.36 10.23 -10.27
CA LEU A 60 -2.03 11.41 -9.47
C LEU A 60 -1.50 11.00 -8.08
N GLU A 61 -2.18 10.08 -7.40
CA GLU A 61 -1.74 9.55 -6.10
C GLU A 61 -0.39 8.83 -6.24
N ARG A 62 -0.18 8.04 -7.30
CA ARG A 62 1.11 7.40 -7.58
C ARG A 62 2.23 8.43 -7.71
N ILE A 63 2.04 9.47 -8.54
CA ILE A 63 3.02 10.54 -8.71
C ILE A 63 3.30 11.25 -7.38
N TYR A 64 2.25 11.53 -6.60
CA TYR A 64 2.39 12.13 -5.27
C TYR A 64 3.23 11.25 -4.33
N LEU A 65 3.02 9.94 -4.32
CA LEU A 65 3.81 8.99 -3.53
C LEU A 65 5.27 8.91 -4.01
N GLU A 66 5.50 8.91 -5.33
CA GLU A 66 6.84 8.96 -5.93
C GLU A 66 7.59 10.23 -5.49
N LEU A 67 6.94 11.40 -5.59
CA LEU A 67 7.50 12.68 -5.14
C LEU A 67 7.74 12.72 -3.63
N THR A 68 6.83 12.14 -2.83
CA THR A 68 7.00 12.01 -1.39
C THR A 68 8.26 11.21 -1.06
N CYS A 69 8.53 10.11 -1.77
CA CYS A 69 9.80 9.40 -1.62
C CYS A 69 10.99 10.31 -2.01
N LEU A 70 10.98 10.91 -3.20
CA LEU A 70 12.12 11.72 -3.64
C LEU A 70 12.46 12.85 -2.66
N THR A 71 11.44 13.54 -2.15
CA THR A 71 11.59 14.63 -1.16
C THR A 71 12.08 14.14 0.21
N ASN A 72 11.82 12.89 0.57
CA ASN A 72 12.35 12.25 1.79
C ASN A 72 13.74 11.61 1.59
N GLY A 73 14.43 11.88 0.47
CA GLY A 73 15.81 11.47 0.25
C GLY A 73 15.99 10.05 -0.31
N TYR A 74 14.91 9.40 -0.77
CA TYR A 74 15.06 8.14 -1.51
C TYR A 74 15.62 8.40 -2.91
N SER A 75 16.43 7.48 -3.42
CA SER A 75 16.98 7.59 -4.77
C SER A 75 15.89 7.35 -5.82
N LEU A 76 16.03 7.98 -6.98
CA LEU A 76 15.16 7.71 -8.13
C LEU A 76 15.10 6.22 -8.46
N ARG A 77 16.26 5.55 -8.48
CA ARG A 77 16.36 4.10 -8.71
C ARG A 77 15.53 3.28 -7.72
N PHE A 78 15.50 3.67 -6.44
CA PHE A 78 14.67 3.01 -5.43
C PHE A 78 13.19 3.13 -5.79
N VAL A 79 12.73 4.35 -6.08
CA VAL A 79 11.32 4.64 -6.40
C VAL A 79 10.90 3.87 -7.65
N GLU A 80 11.67 3.98 -8.74
CA GLU A 80 11.38 3.31 -10.00
C GLU A 80 11.31 1.79 -9.84
N THR A 81 12.25 1.21 -9.08
CA THR A 81 12.30 -0.23 -8.86
C THR A 81 11.05 -0.72 -8.13
N HIS A 82 10.61 -0.01 -7.10
CA HIS A 82 9.43 -0.41 -6.30
C HIS A 82 8.12 -0.18 -7.04
N VAL A 83 7.98 0.94 -7.73
CA VAL A 83 6.80 1.21 -8.58
C VAL A 83 6.73 0.19 -9.71
N GLN A 84 7.85 -0.08 -10.38
CA GLN A 84 7.88 -1.08 -11.44
C GLN A 84 7.55 -2.47 -10.91
N HIS A 85 8.10 -2.87 -9.76
CA HIS A 85 7.79 -4.15 -9.15
C HIS A 85 6.29 -4.28 -8.81
N PHE A 86 5.67 -3.22 -8.28
CA PHE A 86 4.23 -3.16 -8.05
C PHE A 86 3.44 -3.35 -9.34
N LEU A 87 3.78 -2.61 -10.41
CA LEU A 87 3.10 -2.72 -11.70
C LEU A 87 3.30 -4.11 -12.32
N ASN A 88 4.48 -4.70 -12.19
CA ASN A 88 4.77 -6.04 -12.70
C ASN A 88 3.95 -7.10 -11.97
N PHE A 89 3.88 -7.02 -10.63
CA PHE A 89 3.11 -7.93 -9.80
C PHE A 89 1.63 -7.98 -10.21
N PHE A 90 1.07 -6.85 -10.65
CA PHE A 90 -0.32 -6.75 -11.12
C PHE A 90 -0.49 -6.79 -12.64
N HIS A 91 0.58 -7.04 -13.40
CA HIS A 91 0.57 -7.03 -14.87
C HIS A 91 0.06 -5.71 -15.49
N LEU A 92 0.39 -4.58 -14.87
CA LEU A 92 -0.06 -3.23 -15.23
C LEU A 92 0.99 -2.40 -15.97
N HIS A 93 1.94 -3.03 -16.67
CA HIS A 93 2.99 -2.32 -17.40
C HIS A 93 2.49 -1.12 -18.24
N PRO A 94 1.39 -1.25 -19.02
CA PRO A 94 0.85 -0.12 -19.78
C PRO A 94 0.35 1.05 -18.91
N MET A 95 -0.10 0.79 -17.67
CA MET A 95 -0.72 1.80 -16.81
C MET A 95 0.27 2.83 -16.26
N ARG A 96 1.59 2.60 -16.38
CA ARG A 96 2.56 3.61 -15.94
C ARG A 96 2.37 4.94 -16.68
N TYR A 97 2.02 4.86 -17.96
CA TYR A 97 1.82 6.01 -18.85
C TYR A 97 0.41 6.08 -19.44
N SER A 98 -0.41 5.04 -19.27
CA SER A 98 -1.77 5.00 -19.77
C SER A 98 -2.77 5.57 -18.77
N ARG A 99 -3.73 6.34 -19.30
CA ARG A 99 -4.93 6.83 -18.59
C ARG A 99 -6.16 5.97 -18.89
N ASP A 100 -5.95 4.75 -19.37
CA ASP A 100 -7.03 3.84 -19.76
C ASP A 100 -7.84 3.40 -18.53
N GLN A 101 -9.02 4.00 -18.39
CA GLN A 101 -9.97 3.71 -17.33
C GLN A 101 -10.51 2.27 -17.41
N ILE A 102 -10.64 1.69 -18.60
CA ILE A 102 -11.13 0.31 -18.78
C ILE A 102 -10.11 -0.66 -18.20
N MET A 103 -8.83 -0.44 -18.52
CA MET A 103 -7.73 -1.21 -17.96
C MET A 103 -7.67 -1.07 -16.43
N TYR A 104 -7.84 0.14 -15.90
CA TYR A 104 -7.87 0.41 -14.46
C TYR A 104 -9.01 -0.33 -13.77
N ASN A 105 -10.22 -0.27 -14.32
CA ASN A 105 -11.39 -0.93 -13.78
C ASN A 105 -11.20 -2.46 -13.73
N LYS A 106 -10.65 -3.05 -14.79
CA LYS A 106 -10.34 -4.48 -14.84
C LYS A 106 -9.34 -4.87 -13.76
N PHE A 107 -8.29 -4.08 -13.61
CA PHE A 107 -7.30 -4.26 -12.55
C PHE A 107 -7.93 -4.19 -11.15
N ARG A 108 -8.66 -3.11 -10.86
CA ARG A 108 -9.29 -2.87 -9.56
C ARG A 108 -10.28 -3.98 -9.21
N HIS A 109 -11.05 -4.45 -10.19
CA HIS A 109 -11.95 -5.60 -10.02
C HIS A 109 -11.19 -6.88 -9.67
N ASN A 110 -10.11 -7.21 -10.41
CA ASN A 110 -9.28 -8.37 -10.13
C ASN A 110 -8.64 -8.31 -8.73
N TRP A 111 -8.20 -7.12 -8.31
CA TRP A 111 -7.63 -6.92 -6.98
C TRP A 111 -8.64 -7.21 -5.87
N PHE A 112 -9.86 -6.67 -5.96
CA PHE A 112 -10.88 -6.93 -4.96
C PHE A 112 -11.31 -8.40 -4.93
N ASN A 113 -11.38 -9.07 -6.08
CA ASN A 113 -11.66 -10.50 -6.14
C ASN A 113 -10.55 -11.32 -5.47
N TYR A 114 -9.28 -10.99 -5.72
CA TYR A 114 -8.15 -11.65 -5.06
C TYR A 114 -8.21 -11.47 -3.54
N ILE A 115 -8.44 -10.25 -3.05
CA ILE A 115 -8.55 -9.98 -1.61
C ILE A 115 -9.71 -10.76 -0.99
N LYS A 116 -10.87 -10.79 -1.64
CA LYS A 116 -12.02 -11.59 -1.18
C LYS A 116 -11.66 -13.07 -1.06
N MET A 117 -11.01 -13.64 -2.08
CA MET A 117 -10.57 -15.04 -2.07
C MET A 117 -9.56 -15.32 -0.94
N GLN A 118 -8.62 -14.41 -0.68
CA GLN A 118 -7.66 -14.56 0.42
C GLN A 118 -8.33 -14.53 1.80
N HIS A 119 -9.34 -13.68 1.97
CA HIS A 119 -10.14 -13.67 3.20
C HIS A 119 -10.90 -14.99 3.40
N GLU A 120 -11.60 -15.46 2.37
CA GLU A 120 -12.33 -16.74 2.44
C GLU A 120 -11.41 -17.93 2.76
N LEU A 121 -10.21 -17.97 2.16
CA LEU A 121 -9.21 -19.00 2.46
C LEU A 121 -8.70 -18.92 3.91
N SER A 122 -8.48 -17.71 4.41
CA SER A 122 -8.02 -17.49 5.79
C SER A 122 -9.06 -17.95 6.81
N ASP A 123 -10.34 -17.69 6.54
CA ASP A 123 -11.46 -18.12 7.38
C ASP A 123 -11.60 -19.66 7.40
N GLN A 124 -11.36 -20.33 6.27
CA GLN A 124 -11.37 -21.79 6.17
C GLN A 124 -10.22 -22.46 6.91
N LEU A 125 -9.04 -21.85 6.97
CA LEU A 125 -7.87 -22.38 7.69
C LEU A 125 -7.95 -22.19 9.22
N GLN A 126 -8.91 -21.38 9.70
CA GLN A 126 -9.15 -21.14 11.12
C GLN A 126 -10.28 -22.00 11.71
N GLN A 127 -10.95 -22.82 10.87
CA GLN A 127 -11.94 -23.83 11.26
C GLN A 127 -11.29 -25.21 11.38
#